data_AF-A0A9D8BGW2-F1
#
_entry.id   AF-A0A9D8BGW2-F1
#
_cell.length_a   1.000
_cell.length_b   1.000
_cell.length_c   1.000
_cell.angle_alpha   90.00
_cell.angle_beta   90.00
_cell.angle_gamma   90.00
#
_symmetry.space_group_name_H-M   'P 1'
#
loop_
_entity.id
_entity.type
_entity.pdbx_description
1 polymer ?
#
loop_
_entity_poly.entity_id
_entity_poly.type
_entity_poly.pdbx_seq_one_letter_code
_entity_poly.pdbx_strand_id
1 'polypeptide(L)'
;MDISEYTDFFHDGSLIEIEHKNDKIELSMSSAEVDKTDLKEPIELSKSDRIMGKLHIEGVTSIKIGDNPLKKQLKKEYDGGQIFDFEIKNLTVTLAIQWVNYPLKPETNFFSVITIEGEKIYWENIPSLEYRKFQSKWTE
;
A
#
# COMPACT_ATOMS: atom_id res chain seq x y z
N MET A 1 -1.25 11.05 -9.48
CA MET A 1 0.09 11.05 -10.11
C MET A 1 0.48 9.63 -10.46
N ASP A 2 1.40 9.43 -11.40
CA ASP A 2 2.03 8.12 -11.60
C ASP A 2 3.13 7.95 -10.55
N ILE A 3 3.17 6.80 -9.88
CA ILE A 3 4.17 6.49 -8.83
C ILE A 3 5.09 5.34 -9.26
N SER A 4 4.93 4.82 -10.48
CA SER A 4 5.69 3.67 -10.99
C SER A 4 7.20 3.88 -10.94
N GLU A 5 7.69 5.11 -11.11
CA GLU A 5 9.13 5.41 -11.03
C GLU A 5 9.71 5.42 -9.61
N TYR A 6 8.86 5.34 -8.59
CA TYR A 6 9.22 5.41 -7.17
C TYR A 6 8.97 4.09 -6.43
N THR A 7 8.57 3.03 -7.13
CA THR A 7 8.17 1.76 -6.51
C THR A 7 9.29 1.14 -5.68
N ASP A 8 10.54 1.28 -6.12
CA ASP A 8 11.73 0.75 -5.42
C ASP A 8 11.90 1.34 -4.01
N PHE A 9 11.46 2.57 -3.77
CA PHE A 9 11.51 3.19 -2.44
C PHE A 9 10.55 2.52 -1.45
N PHE A 10 9.58 1.73 -1.92
CA PHE A 10 8.65 1.00 -1.06
C PHE A 10 9.20 -0.35 -0.58
N HIS A 11 10.39 -0.77 -1.01
CA HIS A 11 11.10 -1.86 -0.32
C HIS A 11 11.35 -1.44 1.14
N ASP A 12 11.00 -2.31 2.09
CA ASP A 12 10.97 -2.01 3.53
C ASP A 12 9.98 -0.89 3.93
N GLY A 13 9.06 -0.57 3.03
CA GLY A 13 7.90 0.27 3.28
C GLY A 13 6.83 -0.47 4.09
N SER A 14 5.69 0.17 4.25
CA SER A 14 4.58 -0.35 5.05
C SER A 14 3.25 -0.18 4.33
N LEU A 15 2.49 -1.27 4.26
CA LEU A 15 1.07 -1.24 3.94
C LEU A 15 0.27 -0.91 5.20
N ILE A 16 -0.28 0.30 5.23
CA ILE A 16 -0.95 0.88 6.38
C ILE A 16 -2.40 0.40 6.46
N GLU A 17 -3.10 0.38 5.32
CA GLU A 17 -4.54 0.09 5.24
C GLU A 17 -4.93 -0.36 3.83
N ILE A 18 -5.97 -1.19 3.76
CA ILE A 18 -6.64 -1.59 2.53
C ILE A 18 -8.10 -1.24 2.69
N GLU A 19 -8.60 -0.37 1.83
CA GLU A 19 -10.03 -0.14 1.65
C GLU A 19 -10.46 -0.73 0.32
N HIS A 20 -11.48 -1.58 0.33
CA HIS A 20 -12.02 -2.17 -0.88
C HIS A 20 -13.54 -2.02 -0.90
N LYS A 21 -14.05 -1.24 -1.84
CA LYS A 21 -15.49 -1.04 -2.05
C LYS A 21 -15.83 -1.16 -3.54
N ASN A 22 -16.73 -2.10 -3.86
CA ASN A 22 -17.13 -2.43 -5.23
C ASN A 22 -15.91 -2.80 -6.09
N ASP A 23 -15.69 -2.07 -7.18
CA ASP A 23 -14.59 -2.19 -8.13
C ASP A 23 -13.42 -1.25 -7.82
N LYS A 24 -13.36 -0.70 -6.60
CA LYS A 24 -12.32 0.23 -6.17
C LYS A 24 -11.54 -0.31 -4.98
N ILE A 25 -10.21 -0.18 -5.08
CA ILE A 25 -9.28 -0.49 -4.00
C ILE A 25 -8.40 0.73 -3.75
N GLU A 26 -8.25 1.08 -2.47
CA GLU A 26 -7.28 2.05 -1.99
C GLU A 26 -6.27 1.35 -1.07
N LEU A 27 -4.98 1.46 -1.41
CA LEU A 27 -3.88 0.98 -0.59
C LEU A 27 -3.18 2.19 0.04
N SER A 28 -3.33 2.36 1.34
CA SER A 28 -2.58 3.38 2.08
C SER A 28 -1.18 2.84 2.38
N MET A 29 -0.15 3.53 1.92
CA MET A 29 1.24 3.04 1.99
C MET A 29 2.23 4.13 2.42
N SER A 30 3.35 3.68 2.96
CA SER A 30 4.53 4.50 3.27
C SER A 30 5.77 3.81 2.71
N SER A 31 6.67 4.56 2.10
CA SER A 31 7.96 4.07 1.63
C SER A 31 8.96 3.89 2.80
N ALA A 32 10.14 3.36 2.51
CA ALA A 32 11.32 3.61 3.32
C ALA A 32 11.66 5.12 3.34
N GLU A 33 12.60 5.52 4.20
CA GLU A 33 13.14 6.89 4.18
C GLU A 33 13.87 7.13 2.85
N VAL A 34 13.67 8.30 2.24
CA VAL A 34 14.17 8.63 0.91
C VAL A 34 15.09 9.84 1.00
N ASP A 35 16.27 9.75 0.38
CA ASP A 35 17.10 10.93 0.15
C ASP A 35 16.46 11.80 -0.94
N LYS A 36 16.25 13.09 -0.64
CA LYS A 36 15.66 14.05 -1.58
C LYS A 36 16.45 14.18 -2.88
N THR A 37 17.73 13.83 -2.87
CA THR A 37 18.59 13.84 -4.07
C THR A 37 18.30 12.69 -5.04
N ASP A 38 17.67 11.61 -4.58
CA ASP A 38 17.26 10.46 -5.40
C ASP A 38 15.88 10.66 -6.05
N LEU A 39 15.17 11.73 -5.69
CA LEU A 39 13.86 12.05 -6.26
C LEU A 39 14.01 12.67 -7.66
N LYS A 40 13.39 12.03 -8.65
CA LYS A 40 13.37 12.52 -10.03
C LYS A 40 12.47 13.75 -10.21
N GLU A 41 11.39 13.82 -9.45
CA GLU A 41 10.44 14.93 -9.43
C GLU A 41 10.15 15.38 -7.98
N PRO A 42 9.77 16.65 -7.76
CA PRO A 42 9.43 17.14 -6.44
C PRO A 42 8.13 16.52 -5.92
N ILE A 43 8.26 15.40 -5.21
CA ILE A 43 7.20 14.82 -4.38
C ILE A 43 7.37 15.33 -2.94
N GLU A 44 6.28 15.83 -2.34
CA GLU A 44 6.30 16.24 -0.95
C GLU A 44 6.45 15.01 -0.06
N LEU A 45 7.49 14.98 0.78
CA LEU A 45 7.74 13.91 1.72
C LEU A 45 7.09 14.20 3.07
N SER A 46 6.83 13.15 3.84
CA SER A 46 6.41 13.25 5.24
C SER A 46 7.50 13.92 6.11
N LYS A 47 7.18 14.17 7.39
CA LYS A 47 8.18 14.69 8.35
C LYS A 47 9.32 13.70 8.64
N SER A 48 9.13 12.43 8.31
CA SER A 48 10.11 11.36 8.43
C SER A 48 10.81 11.08 7.09
N ASP A 49 10.74 12.03 6.14
CA ASP A 49 11.33 11.95 4.81
C ASP A 49 10.90 10.68 4.03
N ARG A 50 9.61 10.33 4.13
CA ARG A 50 8.99 9.19 3.41
C ARG A 50 7.98 9.66 2.39
N ILE A 51 7.85 8.91 1.30
CA ILE A 51 6.71 9.01 0.39
C ILE A 51 5.53 8.32 1.06
N MET A 52 4.44 9.07 1.25
CA MET A 52 3.24 8.57 1.91
C MET A 52 2.00 8.97 1.15
N GLY A 53 1.02 8.07 1.10
CA GLY A 53 -0.16 8.34 0.31
C GLY A 53 -1.04 7.12 0.10
N LYS A 54 -1.92 7.25 -0.90
CA LYS A 54 -2.87 6.22 -1.30
C LYS A 54 -2.65 5.84 -2.76
N LEU A 55 -2.51 4.55 -3.01
CA LEU A 55 -2.62 4.00 -4.35
C LEU A 55 -4.09 3.66 -4.61
N HIS A 56 -4.68 4.36 -5.57
CA HIS A 56 -6.04 4.16 -6.03
C HIS A 56 -6.03 3.24 -7.24
N ILE A 57 -6.85 2.19 -7.19
CA ILE A 57 -7.08 1.25 -8.28
C ILE A 57 -8.59 1.22 -8.54
N GLU A 58 -9.03 1.72 -9.69
CA GLU A 58 -10.43 1.78 -10.11
C GLU A 58 -10.71 0.78 -11.24
N GLY A 59 -11.95 0.29 -11.32
CA GLY A 59 -12.33 -0.71 -12.32
C GLY A 59 -11.64 -2.06 -12.11
N VAL A 60 -11.53 -2.51 -10.86
CA VAL A 60 -10.85 -3.76 -10.51
C VAL A 60 -11.56 -4.96 -11.17
N THR A 61 -10.84 -5.68 -12.02
CA THR A 61 -11.36 -6.83 -12.79
C THR A 61 -10.92 -8.16 -12.21
N SER A 62 -9.76 -8.20 -11.54
CA SER A 62 -9.16 -9.42 -11.00
C SER A 62 -8.28 -9.13 -9.80
N ILE A 63 -8.34 -10.00 -8.80
CA ILE A 63 -7.48 -9.99 -7.62
C ILE A 63 -6.99 -11.42 -7.38
N LYS A 64 -5.70 -11.58 -7.14
CA LYS A 64 -5.08 -12.87 -6.80
C LYS A 64 -4.20 -12.72 -5.56
N ILE A 65 -4.17 -13.77 -4.74
CA ILE A 65 -3.21 -13.93 -3.65
C ILE A 65 -2.39 -15.18 -3.94
N GLY A 66 -1.13 -15.00 -4.31
CA GLY A 66 -0.34 -16.00 -5.02
C GLY A 66 -1.04 -16.38 -6.33
N ASP A 67 -1.21 -17.68 -6.58
CA ASP A 67 -1.90 -18.19 -7.77
C ASP A 67 -3.42 -18.28 -7.61
N ASN A 68 -3.96 -17.92 -6.44
CA ASN A 68 -5.37 -18.14 -6.11
C ASN A 68 -6.22 -16.88 -6.36
N PRO A 69 -7.25 -16.95 -7.22
CA PRO A 69 -8.19 -15.85 -7.38
C PRO A 69 -8.96 -15.55 -6.09
N LEU A 70 -8.99 -14.28 -5.70
CA LEU A 70 -9.76 -13.82 -4.55
C LEU A 70 -11.16 -13.42 -5.00
N LYS A 71 -12.18 -14.14 -4.54
CA LYS A 71 -13.60 -13.86 -4.86
C LYS A 71 -14.27 -12.89 -3.89
N LYS A 72 -13.59 -12.51 -2.82
CA LYS A 72 -14.10 -11.62 -1.76
C LYS A 72 -13.38 -10.28 -1.83
N GLN A 73 -13.89 -9.30 -1.10
CA GLN A 73 -13.16 -8.05 -0.90
C GLN A 73 -11.80 -8.32 -0.25
N LEU A 74 -10.77 -7.73 -0.84
CA LEU A 74 -9.43 -7.65 -0.28
C LEU A 74 -9.47 -6.83 1.02
N LYS A 75 -8.87 -7.36 2.07
CA LYS A 75 -8.81 -6.73 3.38
C LYS A 75 -7.43 -6.93 3.99
N LYS A 76 -7.06 -6.03 4.89
CA LYS A 76 -5.86 -6.17 5.71
C LYS A 76 -6.14 -7.15 6.85
N GLU A 77 -5.67 -8.38 6.69
CA GLU A 77 -5.95 -9.49 7.63
C GLU A 77 -5.13 -9.41 8.93
N TYR A 78 -3.99 -8.69 8.89
CA TYR A 78 -3.01 -8.66 9.99
C TYR A 78 -2.68 -7.23 10.46
N ASP A 79 -2.04 -7.10 11.61
CA ASP A 79 -1.79 -5.80 12.24
C ASP A 79 -0.75 -4.96 11.50
N GLY A 80 0.26 -5.58 10.91
CA GLY A 80 1.28 -4.93 10.09
C GLY A 80 1.49 -5.67 8.78
N GLY A 81 1.92 -4.93 7.75
CA GLY A 81 2.31 -5.48 6.46
C GLY A 81 3.56 -4.75 5.95
N GLN A 82 4.73 -5.37 6.07
CA GLN A 82 5.96 -4.84 5.49
C GLN A 82 5.96 -5.13 4.00
N ILE A 83 6.25 -4.12 3.19
CA ILE A 83 6.33 -4.25 1.74
C ILE A 83 7.73 -4.77 1.42
N PHE A 84 7.79 -5.95 0.80
CA PHE A 84 9.01 -6.56 0.28
C PHE A 84 9.26 -6.18 -1.16
N ASP A 85 8.19 -6.09 -1.94
CA ASP A 85 8.27 -5.72 -3.34
C ASP A 85 6.97 -5.03 -3.75
N PHE A 86 7.09 -4.04 -4.62
CA PHE A 86 5.99 -3.27 -5.16
C PHE A 86 6.29 -2.98 -6.62
N GLU A 87 5.37 -3.35 -7.50
CA GLU A 87 5.49 -3.07 -8.94
C GLU A 87 4.15 -2.58 -9.46
N ILE A 88 4.20 -1.56 -10.32
CA ILE A 88 3.09 -1.19 -11.18
C ILE A 88 3.54 -1.40 -12.62
N LYS A 89 2.86 -2.30 -13.33
CA LYS A 89 3.13 -2.56 -14.73
C LYS A 89 1.83 -2.54 -15.52
N ASN A 90 1.74 -1.64 -16.49
CA ASN A 90 0.51 -1.34 -17.22
C ASN A 90 -0.62 -0.94 -16.25
N LEU A 91 -1.62 -1.81 -16.09
CA LEU A 91 -2.76 -1.63 -15.19
C LEU A 91 -2.83 -2.75 -14.14
N THR A 92 -1.66 -3.31 -13.81
CA THR A 92 -1.50 -4.36 -12.82
C THR A 92 -0.60 -3.87 -11.69
N VAL A 93 -1.08 -4.01 -10.47
CA VAL A 93 -0.31 -3.81 -9.24
C VAL A 93 0.10 -5.16 -8.69
N THR A 94 1.38 -5.32 -8.39
CA THR A 94 1.90 -6.47 -7.65
C THR A 94 2.49 -5.97 -6.33
N LEU A 95 2.08 -6.56 -5.22
CA LEU A 95 2.54 -6.20 -3.88
C LEU A 95 2.91 -7.46 -3.11
N ALA A 96 4.20 -7.61 -2.83
CA ALA A 96 4.70 -8.68 -1.97
C ALA A 96 4.80 -8.17 -0.53
N ILE A 97 4.11 -8.84 0.39
CA ILE A 97 3.92 -8.39 1.77
C ILE A 97 4.31 -9.49 2.73
N GLN A 98 5.10 -9.12 3.75
CA GLN A 98 5.25 -9.90 4.97
C GLN A 98 4.30 -9.36 6.03
N TRP A 99 3.39 -10.22 6.46
CA TRP A 99 2.38 -9.91 7.45
C TRP A 99 2.87 -10.24 8.85
N VAL A 100 2.50 -9.37 9.79
CA VAL A 100 2.80 -9.53 11.21
C VAL A 100 1.58 -9.20 12.06
N ASN A 101 1.46 -9.91 13.17
CA ASN A 101 0.51 -9.60 14.25
C ASN A 101 1.30 -9.06 15.43
N TYR A 102 0.73 -8.07 16.12
CA TYR A 102 1.28 -7.61 17.39
C TYR A 102 0.56 -8.30 18.55
N PRO A 103 1.21 -8.44 19.72
CA PRO A 103 0.55 -8.95 20.92
C PRO A 103 -0.78 -8.19 21.18
N LEU A 104 -1.89 -8.86 21.50
CA LEU A 104 -2.03 -10.23 22.02
C LEU A 104 -2.44 -11.29 20.97
N LYS A 105 -2.39 -10.99 19.67
CA LYS A 105 -2.72 -11.97 18.63
C LYS A 105 -1.60 -13.02 18.48
N PRO A 106 -1.89 -14.24 18.00
CA PRO A 106 -0.85 -15.20 17.66
C PRO A 106 0.16 -14.59 16.70
N GLU A 107 1.44 -14.77 16.99
CA GLU A 107 2.51 -14.37 16.09
C GLU A 107 2.28 -14.98 14.72
N THR A 108 2.49 -14.17 13.69
CA THR A 108 2.47 -14.62 12.31
C THR A 108 3.67 -14.02 11.60
N ASN A 109 4.22 -14.80 10.69
CA ASN A 109 5.21 -14.36 9.74
C ASN A 109 4.83 -14.99 8.39
N PHE A 110 3.71 -14.50 7.85
CA PHE A 110 3.11 -15.02 6.62
C PHE A 110 3.47 -14.10 5.47
N PHE A 111 3.90 -14.68 4.36
CA PHE A 111 4.23 -13.93 3.15
C PHE A 111 3.14 -14.14 2.10
N SER A 112 2.73 -13.06 1.43
CA SER A 112 1.79 -13.14 0.32
C SER A 112 2.16 -12.19 -0.80
N VAL A 113 1.94 -12.63 -2.04
CA VAL A 113 1.97 -11.77 -3.22
C VAL A 113 0.53 -11.48 -3.61
N ILE A 114 0.15 -10.20 -3.60
CA ILE A 114 -1.15 -9.74 -4.06
C ILE A 114 -0.98 -9.15 -5.45
N THR A 115 -1.76 -9.63 -6.42
CA THR A 115 -1.83 -9.05 -7.76
C THR A 115 -3.23 -8.49 -7.99
N ILE A 116 -3.34 -7.24 -8.40
CA ILE A 116 -4.60 -6.54 -8.66
C ILE A 116 -4.55 -5.99 -10.09
N GLU A 117 -5.53 -6.36 -10.91
CA GLU A 117 -5.72 -5.80 -12.25
C GLU A 117 -6.89 -4.80 -12.21
N GLY A 118 -6.68 -3.62 -12.76
CA GLY A 118 -7.70 -2.55 -12.83
C GLY A 118 -7.75 -1.87 -14.19
N GLU A 119 -8.58 -0.83 -14.29
CA GLU A 119 -8.69 0.01 -15.49
C GLU A 119 -7.92 1.32 -15.33
N LYS A 120 -7.74 1.77 -14.09
CA LYS A 120 -7.05 3.02 -13.77
C LYS A 120 -6.31 2.90 -12.46
N ILE A 121 -5.03 3.26 -12.47
CA ILE A 121 -4.15 3.29 -11.30
C ILE A 121 -3.59 4.69 -11.17
N TYR A 122 -3.68 5.28 -9.97
CA TYR A 122 -3.01 6.53 -9.67
C TYR A 122 -2.66 6.65 -8.19
N TRP A 123 -1.62 7.41 -7.91
CA TRP A 123 -1.22 7.76 -6.56
C TRP A 123 -1.79 9.12 -6.15
N GLU A 124 -2.21 9.21 -4.90
CA GLU A 124 -2.53 10.43 -4.18
C GLU A 124 -1.47 10.64 -3.09
N ASN A 125 -0.65 11.67 -3.24
CA ASN A 125 0.39 11.98 -2.25
C ASN A 125 -0.23 12.62 -1.00
N ILE A 126 -0.03 11.99 0.16
CA ILE A 126 -0.55 12.45 1.45
C ILE A 126 0.59 12.37 2.50
N PRO A 127 1.47 13.38 2.57
CA PRO A 127 2.60 13.41 3.51
C PRO A 127 2.20 13.36 4.99
N SER A 128 0.94 13.72 5.29
CA SER A 128 0.36 13.76 6.62
C SER A 128 -0.45 12.51 7.00
N LEU A 129 -0.37 11.43 6.22
CA LEU A 129 -1.18 10.23 6.37
C LEU A 129 -1.07 9.60 7.78
N GLU A 130 0.11 9.66 8.41
CA GLU A 130 0.32 9.16 9.78
C GLU A 130 -0.59 9.85 10.81
N TYR A 131 -0.84 11.15 10.65
CA TYR A 131 -1.61 11.95 11.60
C TYR A 131 -3.12 11.68 11.53
N ARG A 132 -3.64 11.28 10.36
CA ARG A 132 -5.08 11.06 10.17
C ARG A 132 -5.60 9.82 10.90
N LYS A 133 -4.77 8.79 11.09
CA LYS A 133 -5.13 7.60 11.90
C LYS A 133 -5.31 7.88 13.38
N PHE A 134 -4.66 8.92 13.91
CA PHE A 134 -4.81 9.30 15.30
C PHE A 134 -6.07 10.10 15.57
N GLN A 135 -6.59 10.87 14.60
CA GLN A 135 -7.80 11.68 14.82
C GLN A 135 -9.10 10.85 14.77
N SER A 136 -9.17 9.80 13.95
CA SER A 136 -10.37 8.95 13.86
C SER A 136 -10.64 8.07 15.09
N LYS A 137 -9.65 7.91 15.99
CA LYS A 137 -9.79 7.13 17.23
C LYS A 137 -10.29 7.94 18.43
N TRP A 138 -10.47 9.25 18.32
CA TRP A 138 -10.89 10.13 19.42
C TRP A 138 -12.18 10.91 19.16
N THR A 139 -12.93 10.57 18.11
CA THR A 139 -14.20 11.23 17.76
C THR A 139 -15.41 10.30 17.73
N GLU A 140 -15.38 9.18 18.47
CA GLU A 140 -16.58 8.37 18.77
C GLU A 140 -16.92 8.45 20.26
#